data_AF-A0A7S3I0Y2-F1
#
_entry.id   AF-A0A7S3I0Y2-F1
#
_cell.length_a   1.000
_cell.length_b   1.000
_cell.length_c   1.000
_cell.angle_alpha   90.00
_cell.angle_beta   90.00
_cell.angle_gamma   90.00
#
_symmetry.space_group_name_H-M   'P 1'
#
loop_
_entity.id
_entity.type
_entity.pdbx_description
1 polymer ?
#
loop_
_entity_poly.entity_id
_entity_poly.type
_entity_poly.pdbx_seq_one_letter_code
_entity_poly.pdbx_strand_id
1 'polypeptide(L)'
;MNQVDDEFVLRVPGRDPIQLEEGREAYREAIIELHNMPEDTDLAPLEWSMLLEKAANDHRRDMTATGRMGATGSDGSTYKDRIERYCRWGGSIYQAIDLGERRDPIEVVIAWLVDEGNKKRTGRSNILAQHSRHFAASFGTHIEADNCCVGLFAAQVVPLHVDEGDELGIKGGLNLPDVKGGADDNARTRKLRNMEWKSFARRIFDLQNKIRQKPKSFIAYLERSLARFHGDIYTSEDGCTAIRTEEGPVAFIEAIEFLRSQ
;
A
#
# COMPACT_ATOMS: atom_id res chain seq x y z
N MET A 1 37.97 23.09 11.52
CA MET A 1 38.04 23.31 10.06
C MET A 1 37.58 21.99 9.45
N ASN A 2 36.33 21.95 8.99
CA ASN A 2 35.70 20.74 8.44
C ASN A 2 36.14 20.56 6.99
N GLN A 3 36.38 19.32 6.56
CA GLN A 3 36.15 18.88 5.18
C GLN A 3 35.99 17.35 5.15
N VAL A 4 34.83 16.91 4.67
CA VAL A 4 34.41 15.55 4.35
C VAL A 4 34.00 15.65 2.89
N ASP A 5 34.62 14.88 2.00
CA ASP A 5 34.28 14.86 0.58
C ASP A 5 33.56 13.56 0.21
N ASP A 6 32.53 13.75 -0.63
CA ASP A 6 31.55 12.81 -1.15
C ASP A 6 32.14 11.81 -2.16
N GLU A 7 31.81 10.52 -2.03
CA GLU A 7 31.50 9.63 -3.17
C GLU A 7 31.13 8.21 -2.69
N PHE A 8 29.83 7.94 -2.55
CA PHE A 8 29.27 6.59 -2.38
C PHE A 8 28.86 6.01 -3.74
N VAL A 9 29.82 5.73 -4.61
CA VAL A 9 29.57 5.13 -5.93
C VAL A 9 29.87 3.62 -5.91
N LEU A 10 28.83 2.80 -6.11
CA LEU A 10 28.99 1.37 -6.34
C LEU A 10 29.41 1.14 -7.80
N ARG A 11 30.68 0.78 -8.03
CA ARG A 11 31.24 0.56 -9.37
C ARG A 11 31.01 -0.88 -9.84
N VAL A 12 30.34 -1.05 -10.98
CA VAL A 12 30.27 -2.33 -11.72
C VAL A 12 31.21 -2.24 -12.93
N PRO A 13 32.15 -3.19 -13.15
CA PRO A 13 33.14 -3.07 -14.23
C PRO A 13 32.50 -2.98 -15.62
N GLY A 14 32.83 -1.93 -16.38
CA GLY A 14 32.45 -1.77 -17.80
C GLY A 14 31.16 -1.00 -18.07
N ARG A 15 30.54 -0.36 -17.07
CA ARG A 15 29.43 0.59 -17.25
C ARG A 15 29.67 1.86 -16.42
N ASP A 16 29.21 2.99 -16.93
CA ASP A 16 29.25 4.26 -16.21
C ASP A 16 28.43 4.18 -14.90
N PRO A 17 28.79 4.97 -13.86
CA PRO A 17 28.06 5.02 -12.60
C PRO A 17 26.58 5.35 -12.79
N ILE A 18 25.68 4.63 -12.10
CA ILE A 18 24.26 4.98 -12.02
C ILE A 18 23.97 5.45 -10.60
N GLN A 19 23.55 6.70 -10.48
CA GLN A 19 23.09 7.34 -9.24
C GLN A 19 21.58 7.51 -9.43
N LEU A 20 20.73 6.77 -8.69
CA LEU A 20 19.28 6.78 -8.94
C LEU A 20 18.57 7.82 -8.07
N GLU A 21 18.39 9.03 -8.63
CA GLU A 21 17.60 10.13 -8.03
C GLU A 21 16.07 9.90 -8.02
N GLU A 22 15.58 8.74 -8.47
CA GLU A 22 14.16 8.48 -8.75
C GLU A 22 13.26 8.60 -7.51
N GLY A 23 13.73 8.15 -6.34
CA GLY A 23 12.97 8.25 -5.09
C GLY A 23 12.71 9.70 -4.69
N ARG A 24 13.74 10.55 -4.68
CA ARG A 24 13.59 11.98 -4.36
C ARG A 24 12.69 12.70 -5.37
N GLU A 25 12.80 12.35 -6.65
CA GLU A 25 11.92 12.90 -7.70
C GLU A 25 10.46 12.53 -7.47
N ALA A 26 10.14 11.29 -7.12
CA ALA A 26 8.75 10.88 -6.85
C ALA A 26 8.10 11.72 -5.73
N TYR A 27 8.84 11.99 -4.66
CA TYR A 27 8.37 12.86 -3.58
C TYR A 27 8.22 14.32 -4.02
N ARG A 28 9.18 14.86 -4.79
CA ARG A 28 9.11 16.23 -5.34
C ARG A 28 7.91 16.40 -6.26
N GLU A 29 7.67 15.44 -7.17
CA GLU A 29 6.50 15.41 -8.03
C GLU A 29 5.20 15.41 -7.23
N ALA A 30 5.13 14.61 -6.15
CA ALA A 30 3.94 14.57 -5.28
C ALA A 30 3.69 15.92 -4.60
N ILE A 31 4.75 16.58 -4.09
CA ILE A 31 4.64 17.91 -3.49
C ILE A 31 4.13 18.92 -4.51
N ILE A 32 4.73 18.95 -5.71
CA ILE A 32 4.35 19.87 -6.78
C ILE A 32 2.88 19.66 -7.17
N GLU A 33 2.45 18.41 -7.34
CA GLU A 33 1.07 18.08 -7.69
C GLU A 33 0.08 18.54 -6.63
N LEU A 34 0.34 18.23 -5.35
CA LEU A 34 -0.50 18.68 -4.24
C LEU A 34 -0.53 20.20 -4.13
N HIS A 35 0.61 20.88 -4.31
CA HIS A 35 0.69 22.34 -4.26
C HIS A 35 -0.15 23.00 -5.36
N ASN A 36 -0.14 22.41 -6.55
CA ASN A 36 -0.89 22.88 -7.72
C ASN A 36 -2.40 22.55 -7.67
N MET A 37 -2.85 21.73 -6.73
CA MET A 37 -4.28 21.52 -6.52
C MET A 37 -4.98 22.82 -6.08
N PRO A 38 -6.24 23.05 -6.50
CA PRO A 38 -7.06 24.15 -5.98
C PRO A 38 -7.11 24.16 -4.44
N GLU A 39 -7.06 25.34 -3.82
CA GLU A 39 -7.04 25.48 -2.36
C GLU A 39 -8.31 24.92 -1.69
N ASP A 40 -9.42 24.95 -2.41
CA ASP A 40 -10.73 24.44 -2.02
C ASP A 40 -10.97 22.98 -2.45
N THR A 41 -9.92 22.25 -2.84
CA THR A 41 -10.04 20.82 -3.16
C THR A 41 -10.47 20.03 -1.93
N ASP A 42 -11.74 19.60 -1.93
CA ASP A 42 -12.35 18.71 -0.95
C ASP A 42 -13.03 17.56 -1.69
N LEU A 43 -12.32 16.44 -1.86
CA LEU A 43 -12.88 15.27 -2.53
C LEU A 43 -13.79 14.52 -1.56
N ALA A 44 -14.92 14.03 -2.08
CA ALA A 44 -15.87 13.24 -1.31
C ALA A 44 -15.15 12.13 -0.52
N PRO A 45 -15.41 12.00 0.79
CA PRO A 45 -14.82 10.97 1.61
C PRO A 45 -15.27 9.60 1.10
N LEU A 46 -14.37 8.63 1.19
CA LEU A 46 -14.65 7.24 0.90
C LEU A 46 -15.41 6.63 2.07
N GLU A 47 -16.32 5.73 1.74
CA GLU A 47 -16.99 4.86 2.69
C GLU A 47 -16.24 3.54 2.82
N TRP A 48 -16.11 3.02 4.05
CA TRP A 48 -15.52 1.71 4.23
C TRP A 48 -16.44 0.60 3.72
N SER A 49 -15.95 -0.25 2.83
CA SER A 49 -16.69 -1.41 2.34
C SER A 49 -16.20 -2.70 2.98
N MET A 50 -17.06 -3.33 3.78
CA MET A 50 -16.80 -4.67 4.34
C MET A 50 -16.62 -5.73 3.24
N LEU A 51 -17.15 -5.51 2.03
CA LEU A 51 -17.00 -6.44 0.90
C LEU A 51 -15.62 -6.31 0.26
N LEU A 52 -15.13 -5.08 0.10
CA LEU A 52 -13.75 -4.86 -0.35
C LEU A 52 -12.73 -5.32 0.71
N GLU A 53 -13.03 -5.19 1.99
CA GLU A 53 -12.16 -5.68 3.06
C GLU A 53 -11.93 -7.20 2.94
N LYS A 54 -13.00 -7.97 2.65
CA LYS A 54 -12.89 -9.42 2.41
C LYS A 54 -11.96 -9.73 1.22
N ALA A 55 -12.14 -9.04 0.08
CA ALA A 55 -11.29 -9.21 -1.10
C ALA A 55 -9.82 -8.82 -0.84
N ALA A 56 -9.58 -7.73 -0.09
CA ALA A 56 -8.24 -7.29 0.28
C ALA A 56 -7.56 -8.31 1.22
N ASN A 57 -8.32 -8.86 2.17
CA ASN A 57 -7.81 -9.86 3.10
C ASN A 57 -7.48 -11.19 2.43
N ASP A 58 -8.24 -11.60 1.40
CA ASP A 58 -7.90 -12.78 0.59
C ASP A 58 -6.50 -12.63 -0.01
N HIS A 59 -6.22 -11.50 -0.66
CA HIS A 59 -4.91 -11.27 -1.29
C HIS A 59 -3.79 -11.15 -0.25
N ARG A 60 -4.03 -10.40 0.83
CA ARG A 60 -3.06 -10.25 1.91
C ARG A 60 -2.69 -11.61 2.50
N ARG A 61 -3.68 -12.48 2.77
CA ARG A 61 -3.44 -13.83 3.30
C ARG A 61 -2.71 -14.73 2.33
N ASP A 62 -3.02 -14.63 1.04
CA ASP A 62 -2.31 -15.36 -0.01
C ASP A 62 -0.83 -14.98 -0.08
N MET A 63 -0.51 -13.68 -0.12
CA MET A 63 0.87 -13.19 -0.08
C MET A 63 1.59 -13.62 1.21
N THR A 64 0.95 -13.47 2.38
CA THR A 64 1.53 -13.96 3.64
C THR A 64 1.83 -15.46 3.63
N ALA A 65 0.95 -16.27 3.06
CA ALA A 65 1.10 -17.72 3.07
C ALA A 65 2.16 -18.23 2.07
N THR A 66 2.34 -17.50 0.96
CA THR A 66 3.18 -17.95 -0.15
C THR A 66 4.51 -17.20 -0.28
N GLY A 67 4.65 -16.06 0.38
CA GLY A 67 5.78 -15.13 0.21
C GLY A 67 5.73 -14.34 -1.09
N ARG A 68 4.75 -14.59 -1.97
CA ARG A 68 4.64 -13.89 -3.24
C ARG A 68 4.34 -12.41 -3.03
N MET A 69 4.94 -11.58 -3.87
CA MET A 69 4.72 -10.14 -3.92
C MET A 69 4.14 -9.77 -5.28
N GLY A 70 3.17 -8.86 -5.31
CA GLY A 70 2.57 -8.36 -6.55
C GLY A 70 1.04 -8.39 -6.58
N ALA A 71 0.48 -7.96 -7.71
CA ALA A 71 -0.97 -7.78 -7.87
C ALA A 71 -1.76 -9.09 -8.07
N THR A 72 -1.11 -10.12 -8.60
CA THR A 72 -1.74 -11.40 -8.96
C THR A 72 -1.59 -12.42 -7.83
N GLY A 73 -2.69 -13.09 -7.49
CA GLY A 73 -2.72 -14.12 -6.45
C GLY A 73 -2.06 -15.42 -6.89
N SER A 74 -1.79 -16.31 -5.93
CA SER A 74 -1.12 -17.57 -6.20
C SER A 74 -1.93 -18.54 -7.07
N ASP A 75 -3.26 -18.37 -7.04
CA ASP A 75 -4.26 -19.05 -7.86
C ASP A 75 -4.48 -18.40 -9.24
N GLY A 76 -3.69 -17.36 -9.58
CA GLY A 76 -3.85 -16.59 -10.82
C GLY A 76 -4.93 -15.51 -10.75
N SER A 77 -5.59 -15.32 -9.60
CA SER A 77 -6.63 -14.29 -9.47
C SER A 77 -6.06 -12.88 -9.55
N THR A 78 -6.79 -12.01 -10.25
CA THR A 78 -6.60 -10.56 -10.20
C THR A 78 -7.39 -9.95 -9.03
N TYR A 79 -7.14 -8.67 -8.73
CA TYR A 79 -7.95 -7.96 -7.72
C TYR A 79 -9.41 -7.86 -8.14
N LYS A 80 -9.70 -7.77 -9.45
CA LYS A 80 -11.06 -7.84 -9.98
C LYS A 80 -11.72 -9.16 -9.62
N ASP A 81 -11.05 -10.29 -9.89
CA ASP A 81 -11.60 -11.61 -9.59
C ASP A 81 -11.90 -11.77 -8.10
N ARG A 82 -11.02 -11.25 -7.23
CA ARG A 82 -11.23 -11.27 -5.76
C ARG A 82 -12.38 -10.37 -5.32
N ILE A 83 -12.55 -9.19 -5.91
CA ILE A 83 -13.70 -8.31 -5.63
C ILE A 83 -15.01 -8.99 -6.06
N GLU A 84 -15.02 -9.62 -7.23
CA GLU A 84 -16.20 -10.28 -7.82
C GLU A 84 -16.67 -11.53 -7.04
N ARG A 85 -15.83 -12.09 -6.14
CA ARG A 85 -16.24 -13.11 -5.17
C ARG A 85 -17.24 -12.59 -4.14
N TYR A 86 -17.24 -11.29 -3.83
CA TYR A 86 -17.98 -10.70 -2.72
C TYR A 86 -19.02 -9.67 -3.14
N CYS A 87 -18.84 -9.01 -4.28
CA CYS A 87 -19.71 -7.95 -4.75
C CYS A 87 -19.66 -7.78 -6.26
N ARG A 88 -20.73 -7.21 -6.82
CA ARG A 88 -20.65 -6.54 -8.12
C ARG A 88 -20.08 -5.14 -7.92
N TRP A 89 -19.45 -4.61 -8.95
CA TRP A 89 -18.90 -3.26 -8.95
C TRP A 89 -19.30 -2.53 -10.22
N GLY A 90 -19.26 -1.20 -10.17
CA GLY A 90 -19.55 -0.32 -11.30
C GLY A 90 -18.54 0.80 -11.39
N GLY A 91 -18.28 1.29 -12.60
CA GLY A 91 -17.30 2.35 -12.84
C GLY A 91 -15.87 1.82 -12.85
N SER A 92 -15.09 2.16 -11.83
CA SER A 92 -13.68 1.79 -11.70
C SER A 92 -13.40 1.06 -10.39
N ILE A 93 -12.37 0.24 -10.42
CA ILE A 93 -11.75 -0.41 -9.27
C ILE A 93 -10.24 -0.28 -9.38
N TYR A 94 -9.57 -0.17 -8.23
CA TYR A 94 -8.12 -0.09 -8.16
C TYR A 94 -7.59 -0.80 -6.92
N GLN A 95 -6.42 -1.40 -7.04
CA GLN A 95 -5.68 -2.01 -5.95
C GLN A 95 -4.37 -1.26 -5.70
N ALA A 96 -4.16 -0.87 -4.44
CA ALA A 96 -2.89 -0.38 -3.94
C ALA A 96 -2.26 -1.45 -3.03
N ILE A 97 -0.98 -1.74 -3.21
CA ILE A 97 -0.24 -2.67 -2.35
C ILE A 97 0.94 -1.90 -1.77
N ASP A 98 1.18 -2.09 -0.48
CA ASP A 98 2.39 -1.63 0.20
C ASP A 98 3.01 -2.80 0.96
N LEU A 99 4.32 -2.96 0.80
CA LEU A 99 5.14 -4.01 1.40
C LEU A 99 6.32 -3.34 2.10
N GLY A 100 6.73 -3.89 3.24
CA GLY A 100 7.84 -3.37 4.03
C GLY A 100 7.47 -3.20 5.50
N GLU A 101 8.48 -2.89 6.31
CA GLU A 101 8.28 -2.58 7.72
C GLU A 101 7.53 -1.25 7.86
N ARG A 102 6.25 -1.33 8.28
CA ARG A 102 5.37 -0.18 8.46
C ARG A 102 4.86 -0.13 9.89
N ARG A 103 5.26 0.92 10.61
CA ARG A 103 4.89 1.11 12.01
C ARG A 103 3.86 2.21 12.19
N ASP A 104 3.83 3.17 11.26
CA ASP A 104 2.81 4.21 11.21
C ASP A 104 1.94 4.07 9.95
N PRO A 105 0.60 4.02 10.07
CA PRO A 105 -0.33 4.04 8.95
C PRO A 105 -0.08 5.16 7.91
N ILE A 106 0.52 6.28 8.32
CA ILE A 106 0.82 7.37 7.38
C ILE A 106 1.91 7.00 6.38
N GLU A 107 2.84 6.11 6.74
CA GLU A 107 3.89 5.65 5.84
C GLU A 107 3.30 4.89 4.65
N VAL A 108 2.22 4.12 4.88
CA VAL A 108 1.49 3.42 3.82
C VAL A 108 0.82 4.41 2.86
N VAL A 109 0.14 5.43 3.40
CA VAL A 109 -0.55 6.44 2.58
C VAL A 109 0.46 7.29 1.80
N ILE A 110 1.60 7.63 2.41
CA ILE A 110 2.71 8.31 1.73
C ILE A 110 3.27 7.44 0.61
N ALA A 111 3.50 6.14 0.84
CA ALA A 111 3.99 5.25 -0.20
C ALA A 111 3.06 5.21 -1.42
N TRP A 112 1.74 5.08 -1.21
CA TRP A 112 0.76 5.12 -2.29
C TRP A 112 0.66 6.49 -2.99
N LEU A 113 0.86 7.58 -2.24
CA LEU A 113 0.83 8.95 -2.78
C LEU A 113 2.07 9.25 -3.61
N VAL A 114 3.25 8.87 -3.12
CA VAL A 114 4.51 9.06 -3.83
C VAL A 114 4.53 8.21 -5.09
N ASP A 115 4.05 6.96 -4.99
CA ASP A 115 3.97 5.98 -6.08
C ASP A 115 5.33 5.79 -6.76
N GLU A 116 6.36 5.61 -5.94
CA GLU A 116 7.75 5.38 -6.35
C GLU A 116 7.86 4.12 -7.24
N GLY A 117 8.76 4.12 -8.22
CA GLY A 117 8.89 3.04 -9.21
C GLY A 117 7.83 3.02 -10.33
N ASN A 118 6.74 3.80 -10.19
CA ASN A 118 5.74 3.97 -11.23
C ASN A 118 5.90 5.30 -11.97
N LYS A 119 6.57 5.30 -13.12
CA LYS A 119 6.81 6.51 -13.93
C LYS A 119 5.56 7.30 -14.31
N LYS A 120 4.39 6.65 -14.34
CA LYS A 120 3.11 7.30 -14.67
C LYS A 120 2.37 7.82 -13.44
N ARG A 121 2.85 7.54 -12.22
CA ARG A 121 2.23 7.89 -10.94
C ARG A 121 0.73 7.54 -10.90
N THR A 122 0.36 6.39 -11.47
CA THR A 122 -1.05 6.00 -11.58
C THR A 122 -1.65 5.67 -10.21
N GLY A 123 -0.86 5.18 -9.26
CA GLY A 123 -1.28 4.96 -7.88
C GLY A 123 -1.68 6.26 -7.19
N ARG A 124 -0.86 7.31 -7.31
CA ARG A 124 -1.17 8.65 -6.84
C ARG A 124 -2.50 9.17 -7.40
N SER A 125 -2.65 9.08 -8.72
CA SER A 125 -3.87 9.50 -9.42
C SER A 125 -5.10 8.74 -8.95
N ASN A 126 -4.95 7.44 -8.63
CA ASN A 126 -6.06 6.59 -8.20
C ASN A 126 -6.50 6.86 -6.76
N ILE A 127 -5.58 7.10 -5.82
CA ILE A 127 -5.97 7.42 -4.43
C ILE A 127 -6.65 8.80 -4.33
N LEU A 128 -6.33 9.71 -5.25
CA LEU A 128 -6.95 11.04 -5.40
C LEU A 128 -8.09 11.07 -6.44
N ALA A 129 -8.55 9.91 -6.92
CA ALA A 129 -9.58 9.86 -7.95
C ALA A 129 -10.93 10.41 -7.44
N GLN A 130 -11.47 11.39 -8.16
CA GLN A 130 -12.73 12.07 -7.79
C GLN A 130 -13.95 11.14 -7.82
N HIS A 131 -13.92 10.07 -8.62
CA HIS A 131 -15.05 9.17 -8.82
C HIS A 131 -15.09 8.00 -7.81
N SER A 132 -14.01 7.76 -7.06
CA SER A 132 -13.99 6.73 -6.00
C SER A 132 -14.95 7.10 -4.88
N ARG A 133 -15.69 6.11 -4.36
CA ARG A 133 -16.66 6.27 -3.28
C ARG A 133 -16.47 5.25 -2.15
N HIS A 134 -15.86 4.11 -2.45
CA HIS A 134 -15.63 3.06 -1.47
C HIS A 134 -14.16 2.73 -1.34
N PHE A 135 -13.75 2.35 -0.13
CA PHE A 135 -12.41 1.89 0.18
C PHE A 135 -12.45 0.76 1.21
N ALA A 136 -11.46 -0.11 1.18
CA ALA A 136 -11.07 -0.89 2.35
C ALA A 136 -9.58 -1.19 2.30
N ALA A 137 -8.99 -1.46 3.45
CA ALA A 137 -7.63 -1.94 3.56
C ALA A 137 -7.56 -3.21 4.41
N SER A 138 -6.57 -4.04 4.11
CA SER A 138 -6.19 -5.18 4.93
C SER A 138 -4.69 -5.10 5.21
N PHE A 139 -4.30 -5.17 6.49
CA PHE A 139 -2.91 -5.07 6.93
C PHE A 139 -2.52 -6.31 7.75
N GLY A 140 -1.25 -6.71 7.71
CA GLY A 140 -0.70 -7.73 8.59
C GLY A 140 0.70 -8.16 8.18
N THR A 141 1.20 -9.23 8.79
CA THR A 141 2.56 -9.70 8.53
C THR A 141 2.76 -10.28 7.13
N HIS A 142 3.97 -10.15 6.61
CA HIS A 142 4.47 -10.80 5.41
C HIS A 142 5.77 -11.54 5.72
N ILE A 143 5.96 -12.74 5.17
CA ILE A 143 7.10 -13.59 5.55
C ILE A 143 8.45 -13.08 5.02
N GLU A 144 8.44 -12.33 3.92
CA GLU A 144 9.65 -11.80 3.27
C GLU A 144 9.81 -10.28 3.39
N ALA A 145 8.73 -9.54 3.72
CA ALA A 145 8.70 -8.08 3.63
C ALA A 145 8.20 -7.41 4.93
N ASP A 146 8.25 -8.14 6.05
CA ASP A 146 7.72 -7.77 7.37
C ASP A 146 6.20 -7.53 7.43
N ASN A 147 5.69 -6.55 6.70
CA ASN A 147 4.27 -6.23 6.63
C ASN A 147 3.76 -6.18 5.18
N CYS A 148 2.46 -6.37 5.05
CA CYS A 148 1.73 -6.28 3.80
C CYS A 148 0.42 -5.54 4.04
N CYS A 149 0.22 -4.47 3.28
CA CYS A 149 -1.04 -3.75 3.16
C CYS A 149 -1.63 -3.93 1.76
N VAL A 150 -2.92 -4.25 1.69
CA VAL A 150 -3.71 -4.25 0.46
C VAL A 150 -4.87 -3.28 0.62
N GLY A 151 -4.85 -2.20 -0.14
CA GLY A 151 -5.95 -1.24 -0.28
C GLY A 151 -6.76 -1.51 -1.55
N LEU A 152 -8.09 -1.48 -1.46
CA LEU A 152 -9.00 -1.58 -2.60
C LEU A 152 -9.91 -0.36 -2.65
N PHE A 153 -9.98 0.27 -3.81
CA PHE A 153 -10.85 1.39 -4.12
C PHE A 153 -11.89 0.96 -5.13
N ALA A 154 -13.11 1.49 -5.00
CA ALA A 154 -14.16 1.31 -5.99
C ALA A 154 -15.02 2.56 -6.14
N ALA A 155 -15.49 2.83 -7.35
CA ALA A 155 -16.49 3.85 -7.62
C ALA A 155 -17.88 3.45 -7.12
N GLN A 156 -18.22 2.15 -7.21
CA GLN A 156 -19.47 1.60 -6.72
C GLN A 156 -19.29 0.14 -6.29
N VAL A 157 -19.94 -0.24 -5.19
CA VAL A 157 -20.00 -1.62 -4.69
C VAL A 157 -21.45 -2.02 -4.48
N VAL A 158 -21.84 -3.17 -5.01
CA VAL A 158 -23.18 -3.75 -4.86
C VAL A 158 -23.05 -5.18 -4.31
N PRO A 159 -23.63 -5.49 -3.13
CA PRO A 159 -23.62 -6.85 -2.59
C PRO A 159 -24.19 -7.88 -3.59
N LEU A 160 -23.64 -9.10 -3.61
CA LEU A 160 -24.17 -10.17 -4.47
C LEU A 160 -25.57 -10.63 -4.04
N HIS A 161 -25.88 -10.52 -2.75
CA HIS A 161 -27.18 -10.79 -2.17
C HIS A 161 -27.53 -9.61 -1.26
N VAL A 162 -28.74 -9.08 -1.39
CA VAL A 162 -29.28 -8.10 -0.46
C VAL A 162 -30.03 -8.92 0.58
N ASP A 163 -29.39 -9.23 1.71
CA ASP A 163 -30.11 -9.87 2.80
C ASP A 163 -31.07 -8.82 3.37
N GLU A 164 -32.37 -9.04 3.19
CA GLU A 164 -33.43 -8.29 3.87
C GLU A 164 -33.34 -8.60 5.37
N GLY A 165 -32.50 -7.87 6.11
CA GLY A 165 -32.62 -7.74 7.56
C GLY A 165 -31.44 -8.15 8.43
N ASP A 166 -30.23 -7.63 8.19
CA ASP A 166 -29.15 -7.70 9.20
C ASP A 166 -28.75 -6.30 9.71
N GLU A 167 -29.48 -5.85 10.74
CA GLU A 167 -28.96 -4.91 11.71
C GLU A 167 -27.73 -5.52 12.41
N LEU A 168 -26.57 -4.87 12.26
CA LEU A 168 -25.43 -4.90 13.19
C LEU A 168 -25.21 -6.22 13.96
N GLY A 169 -24.86 -7.29 13.25
CA GLY A 169 -24.53 -8.59 13.83
C GLY A 169 -23.06 -8.96 13.72
N ILE A 170 -22.26 -8.73 14.77
CA ILE A 170 -20.99 -9.46 14.97
C ILE A 170 -21.35 -10.94 15.23
N LYS A 171 -21.55 -11.75 14.20
CA LYS A 171 -21.59 -13.22 14.30
C LYS A 171 -21.07 -13.86 13.01
N GLY A 172 -20.14 -14.80 13.16
CA GLY A 172 -19.70 -15.67 12.08
C GLY A 172 -18.19 -15.92 12.13
N GLY A 173 -17.79 -17.00 12.80
CA GLY A 173 -16.39 -17.36 13.01
C GLY A 173 -15.63 -17.55 11.70
N LEU A 174 -14.43 -16.98 11.63
CA LEU A 174 -13.45 -17.36 10.63
C LEU A 174 -12.99 -18.80 10.93
N ASN A 175 -13.43 -19.76 10.12
CA ASN A 175 -12.67 -20.99 9.93
C ASN A 175 -11.41 -20.62 9.11
N LEU A 176 -10.33 -20.37 9.83
CA LEU A 176 -8.99 -20.29 9.26
C LEU A 176 -8.50 -21.73 9.03
N PRO A 177 -7.97 -22.08 7.84
CA PRO A 177 -7.25 -23.34 7.69
C PRO A 177 -6.00 -23.32 8.59
N ASP A 178 -5.75 -24.43 9.27
CA ASP A 178 -4.62 -24.64 10.17
C ASP A 178 -3.30 -24.53 9.42
N VAL A 179 -2.66 -23.36 9.52
CA VAL A 179 -1.23 -23.22 9.22
C VAL A 179 -0.47 -23.68 10.45
N LYS A 180 0.20 -24.84 10.35
CA LYS A 180 1.13 -25.33 11.37
C LYS A 180 2.37 -24.44 11.39
N GLY A 181 2.56 -23.69 12.48
CA GLY A 181 3.79 -22.96 12.74
C GLY A 181 3.92 -22.55 14.20
N GLY A 182 4.98 -23.03 14.86
CA GLY A 182 5.64 -22.40 16.00
C GLY A 182 4.96 -22.50 17.37
N ALA A 183 5.74 -22.82 18.40
CA ALA A 183 5.30 -22.91 19.78
C ALA A 183 4.83 -21.54 20.36
N ASP A 184 3.75 -21.62 21.15
CA ASP A 184 3.27 -20.63 22.15
C ASP A 184 2.47 -19.39 21.71
N ASP A 185 1.79 -19.41 20.57
CA ASP A 185 0.82 -18.36 20.20
C ASP A 185 -0.62 -18.74 20.61
N ASN A 186 -0.96 -18.49 21.89
CA ASN A 186 -2.31 -18.68 22.44
C ASN A 186 -3.37 -17.87 21.63
N ALA A 187 -4.57 -18.43 21.45
CA ALA A 187 -5.71 -17.82 20.74
C ALA A 187 -6.00 -16.36 21.14
N ARG A 188 -5.75 -15.98 22.40
CA ARG A 188 -5.85 -14.61 22.91
C ARG A 188 -4.84 -13.67 22.24
N THR A 189 -3.59 -14.08 22.09
CA THR A 189 -2.53 -13.31 21.42
C THR A 189 -2.86 -13.10 19.94
N ARG A 190 -3.31 -14.15 19.25
CA ARG A 190 -3.79 -14.05 17.86
C ARG A 190 -4.97 -13.09 17.72
N LYS A 191 -5.94 -13.15 18.65
CA LYS A 191 -7.10 -12.25 18.65
C LYS A 191 -6.69 -10.79 18.83
N LEU A 192 -5.79 -10.51 19.79
CA LEU A 192 -5.28 -9.15 20.04
C LEU A 192 -4.55 -8.60 18.81
N ARG A 193 -3.62 -9.37 18.23
CA ARG A 193 -2.87 -8.98 17.03
C ARG A 193 -3.80 -8.67 15.85
N ASN A 194 -4.84 -9.47 15.66
CA ASN A 194 -5.86 -9.22 14.63
C ASN A 194 -6.65 -7.92 14.89
N MET A 195 -6.95 -7.60 16.15
CA MET A 195 -7.58 -6.32 16.50
C MET A 195 -6.65 -5.13 16.21
N GLU A 196 -5.35 -5.28 16.49
CA GLU A 196 -4.35 -4.25 16.16
C GLU A 196 -4.25 -4.03 14.65
N TRP A 197 -4.20 -5.08 13.84
CA TRP A 197 -4.16 -4.95 12.37
C TRP A 197 -5.43 -4.32 11.79
N LYS A 198 -6.61 -4.67 12.31
CA LYS A 198 -7.86 -4.01 11.93
C LYS A 198 -7.85 -2.52 12.30
N SER A 199 -7.35 -2.19 13.49
CA SER A 199 -7.18 -0.80 13.92
C SER A 199 -6.21 -0.05 13.01
N PHE A 200 -5.09 -0.68 12.64
CA PHE A 200 -4.11 -0.12 11.70
C PHE A 200 -4.74 0.17 10.33
N ALA A 201 -5.44 -0.80 9.75
CA ALA A 201 -6.15 -0.63 8.48
C ALA A 201 -7.23 0.46 8.55
N ARG A 202 -7.88 0.63 9.71
CA ARG A 202 -8.86 1.72 9.90
C ARG A 202 -8.19 3.09 9.96
N ARG A 203 -7.04 3.20 10.60
CA ARG A 203 -6.23 4.43 10.61
C ARG A 203 -5.72 4.79 9.20
N ILE A 204 -5.40 3.79 8.36
CA ILE A 204 -5.10 4.01 6.93
C ILE A 204 -6.31 4.63 6.24
N PHE A 205 -7.52 4.11 6.46
CA PHE A 205 -8.75 4.69 5.90
C PHE A 205 -8.98 6.14 6.34
N ASP A 206 -8.78 6.45 7.62
CA ASP A 206 -8.94 7.82 8.13
C ASP A 206 -7.94 8.78 7.46
N LEU A 207 -6.69 8.35 7.28
CA LEU A 207 -5.65 9.12 6.58
C LEU A 207 -5.92 9.25 5.08
N GLN A 208 -6.41 8.18 4.45
CA GLN A 208 -6.83 8.17 3.05
C GLN A 208 -7.99 9.16 2.80
N ASN A 209 -8.92 9.30 3.74
CA ASN A 209 -9.94 10.33 3.68
C ASN A 209 -9.39 11.72 3.96
N LYS A 210 -8.47 11.86 4.94
CA LYS A 210 -7.82 13.13 5.22
C LYS A 210 -7.09 13.70 4.00
N ILE A 211 -6.34 12.88 3.25
CA ILE A 211 -5.65 13.34 2.05
C ILE A 211 -6.62 13.74 0.94
N ARG A 212 -7.76 13.05 0.81
CA ARG A 212 -8.79 13.39 -0.18
C ARG A 212 -9.47 14.72 0.11
N GLN A 213 -9.76 14.98 1.38
CA GLN A 213 -10.47 16.19 1.80
C GLN A 213 -9.53 17.40 1.96
N LYS A 214 -8.25 17.16 2.26
CA LYS A 214 -7.23 18.20 2.43
C LYS A 214 -5.88 17.77 1.85
N PRO A 215 -5.74 17.67 0.52
CA PRO A 215 -4.53 17.12 -0.11
C PRO A 215 -3.25 17.86 0.30
N LYS A 216 -3.29 19.20 0.34
CA LYS A 216 -2.14 20.03 0.74
C LYS A 216 -1.66 19.78 2.18
N SER A 217 -2.49 19.20 3.05
CA SER A 217 -2.08 18.85 4.42
C SER A 217 -1.01 17.74 4.47
N PHE A 218 -0.80 17.02 3.36
CA PHE A 218 0.23 15.98 3.24
C PHE A 218 1.59 16.52 2.80
N ILE A 219 1.68 17.77 2.30
CA ILE A 219 2.95 18.38 1.85
C ILE A 219 3.99 18.37 2.98
N ALA A 220 3.61 18.78 4.19
CA ALA A 220 4.53 18.80 5.32
C ALA A 220 5.09 17.41 5.69
N TYR A 221 4.32 16.34 5.45
CA TYR A 221 4.82 14.98 5.67
C TYR A 221 5.82 14.58 4.57
N LEU A 222 5.53 14.92 3.31
CA LEU A 222 6.42 14.67 2.18
C LEU A 222 7.74 15.45 2.32
N GLU A 223 7.69 16.72 2.75
CA GLU A 223 8.88 17.54 3.02
C GLU A 223 9.73 16.95 4.15
N ARG A 224 9.09 16.49 5.25
CA ARG A 224 9.80 15.78 6.32
C ARG A 224 10.39 14.47 5.84
N SER A 225 9.71 13.74 4.97
CA SER A 225 10.25 12.53 4.35
C SER A 225 11.48 12.84 3.50
N LEU A 226 11.43 13.86 2.65
CA LEU A 226 12.57 14.30 1.83
C LEU A 226 13.80 14.68 2.66
N ALA A 227 13.59 15.31 3.82
CA ALA A 227 14.67 15.68 4.74
C ALA A 227 15.38 14.47 5.38
N ARG A 228 14.75 13.28 5.36
CA ARG A 228 15.30 12.02 5.90
C ARG A 228 16.04 11.18 4.86
N PHE A 229 16.23 11.68 3.64
CA PHE A 229 17.06 11.01 2.65
C PHE A 229 18.55 11.32 2.84
N HIS A 230 19.36 10.28 3.04
CA HIS A 230 20.82 10.35 3.04
C HIS A 230 21.36 9.59 1.82
N GLY A 231 21.71 10.31 0.74
CA GLY A 231 21.89 9.69 -0.58
C GLY A 231 20.60 9.04 -1.06
N ASP A 232 20.68 7.75 -1.36
CA ASP A 232 19.57 6.86 -1.76
C ASP A 232 19.02 6.06 -0.58
N ILE A 233 19.22 6.50 0.67
CA ILE A 233 18.67 5.82 1.86
C ILE A 233 17.61 6.72 2.47
N TYR A 234 16.39 6.21 2.59
CA TYR A 234 15.30 6.82 3.32
C TYR A 234 15.18 6.18 4.70
N THR A 235 15.03 7.02 5.72
CA THR A 235 14.81 6.58 7.11
C THR A 235 13.40 6.97 7.58
N SER A 236 12.72 6.06 8.27
CA SER A 236 11.42 6.30 8.90
C SER A 236 11.51 7.40 9.98
N GLU A 237 10.36 7.95 10.36
CA GLU A 237 10.33 9.05 11.33
C GLU A 237 10.81 8.65 12.73
N ASP A 238 10.59 7.39 13.11
CA ASP A 238 11.06 6.82 14.38
C ASP A 238 12.54 6.36 14.33
N GLY A 239 13.21 6.49 13.18
CA GLY A 239 14.58 6.06 12.97
C GLY A 239 14.78 4.55 12.98
N CYS A 240 13.71 3.76 13.09
CA CYS A 240 13.82 2.31 13.26
C CYS A 240 13.93 1.54 11.95
N THR A 241 13.44 2.11 10.85
CA THR A 241 13.47 1.51 9.53
C THR A 241 14.32 2.38 8.62
N ALA A 242 15.29 1.77 7.95
CA ALA A 242 16.06 2.40 6.89
C ALA A 242 15.97 1.54 5.65
N ILE A 243 15.44 2.10 4.57
CA ILE A 243 15.34 1.45 3.28
C ILE A 243 16.23 2.18 2.30
N ARG A 244 16.96 1.43 1.49
CA ARG A 244 17.59 2.02 0.30
C ARG A 244 16.47 2.28 -0.69
N THR A 245 16.26 3.55 -1.03
CA THR A 245 15.35 3.98 -2.09
C THR A 245 15.98 3.65 -3.43
N GLU A 246 15.83 2.40 -3.83
CA GLU A 246 15.84 1.97 -5.23
C GLU A 246 14.87 0.79 -5.35
N GLU A 247 13.69 1.05 -5.92
CA GLU A 247 12.96 0.05 -6.70
C GLU A 247 12.46 0.72 -7.99
N GLY A 248 13.01 0.45 -9.17
CA GLY A 248 12.74 -0.79 -9.90
C GLY A 248 13.39 -2.05 -9.32
N PRO A 249 12.55 -3.01 -8.90
CA PRO A 249 12.40 -4.23 -9.69
C PRO A 249 10.98 -4.80 -9.80
N VAL A 250 9.91 -4.05 -9.54
CA VAL A 250 8.57 -4.50 -10.03
C VAL A 250 8.52 -4.48 -11.56
N ALA A 251 9.20 -3.53 -12.20
CA ALA A 251 9.45 -3.58 -13.65
C ALA A 251 10.53 -4.61 -14.06
N PHE A 252 11.32 -5.13 -13.13
CA PHE A 252 12.38 -6.10 -13.44
C PHE A 252 11.90 -7.55 -13.27
N ILE A 253 10.97 -7.83 -12.35
CA ILE A 253 10.34 -9.15 -12.24
C ILE A 253 9.37 -9.38 -13.40
N GLU A 254 8.55 -8.39 -13.78
CA GLU A 254 7.73 -8.49 -15.01
C GLU A 254 8.58 -8.55 -16.29
N ALA A 255 9.73 -7.84 -16.36
CA ALA A 255 10.64 -7.95 -17.51
C ALA A 255 11.44 -9.26 -17.54
N ILE A 256 11.81 -9.84 -16.39
CA ILE A 256 12.46 -11.15 -16.33
C ILE A 256 11.49 -12.28 -16.68
N GLU A 257 10.23 -12.21 -16.25
CA GLU A 257 9.21 -13.17 -16.67
C GLU A 257 8.88 -13.02 -18.17
N PHE A 258 8.80 -11.79 -18.69
CA PHE A 258 8.62 -11.53 -20.13
C PHE A 258 9.79 -12.05 -20.98
N LEU A 259 11.04 -11.83 -20.56
CA LEU A 259 12.24 -12.26 -21.29
C LEU A 259 12.56 -13.77 -21.15
N ARG A 260 11.97 -14.46 -20.17
CA ARG A 260 12.04 -15.93 -20.05
C ARG A 260 10.94 -16.66 -20.83
N SER A 261 9.98 -15.92 -21.39
CA SER A 261 8.84 -16.44 -22.16
C SER A 261 8.93 -16.18 -23.67
N GLN A 262 10.09 -15.74 -24.17
CA GLN A 262 10.43 -15.59 -25.58
C GLN A 262 11.45 -16.65 -26.01
#